data_AF-A0A0G1TTF5-F1
#
_entry.id   AF-A0A0G1TTF5-F1
#
_cell.length_a   1.000
_cell.length_b   1.000
_cell.length_c   1.000
_cell.angle_alpha   90.00
_cell.angle_beta   90.00
_cell.angle_gamma   90.00
#
_symmetry.space_group_name_H-M   'P 1'
#
loop_
_entity.id
_entity.type
_entity.pdbx_description
1 polymer ?
#
loop_
_entity_poly.entity_id
_entity_poly.type
_entity_poly.pdbx_seq_one_letter_code
_entity_poly.pdbx_strand_id
1 'polypeptide(L)'
;MISDQLVDEYLDAVAPAWCAMDFLTFAETIDVFLYDPLIALEWTELHTLPMLDTVAVKRLDSRTVAQLLHDSPSVIRCLMHYDILMAKCARLGTAAYLRIFDFYQDVLQALCKEDVFAKRFRNIIHAAEQVRGMVGRLRPSSPTVARALGRLANACYNLSYGLYSDMNPQLVYDNLGPYVRPDGRLFVLKIFHNLKPVELWPETASLPVGAIDVGVQLEGVTLKVDAATHAIYEGDQVNGLRGWWCEADGKALPLEAIDDVRQRLEATAVAVYEQVKQFNFEKKKEFYCFQKAWGYKKLYDVLDLDWRPPPAVLAAARGKSLFTNWNIPEDKKQAVTLLCQVFDPRREVPAEAFKGETD
;
A
#
# COMPACT_ATOMS: atom_id res chain seq x y z
N MET A 1 16.60 -18.17 11.73
CA MET A 1 17.74 -17.73 10.88
C MET A 1 17.14 -17.11 9.66
N ILE A 2 17.46 -15.84 9.41
CA ILE A 2 16.99 -15.11 8.23
C ILE A 2 17.61 -15.77 7.00
N SER A 3 16.79 -16.06 6.01
CA SER A 3 17.30 -16.57 4.74
C SER A 3 17.85 -15.38 3.96
N ASP A 4 19.16 -15.34 3.73
CA ASP A 4 19.79 -14.32 2.87
C ASP A 4 19.08 -14.21 1.51
N GLN A 5 18.59 -15.34 1.01
CA GLN A 5 17.80 -15.40 -0.22
C GLN A 5 16.50 -14.57 -0.14
N LEU A 6 15.81 -14.56 1.00
CA LEU A 6 14.56 -13.80 1.15
C LEU A 6 14.82 -12.30 1.21
N VAL A 7 15.92 -11.88 1.85
CA VAL A 7 16.36 -10.48 1.81
C VAL A 7 16.69 -10.07 0.38
N ASP A 8 17.43 -10.90 -0.36
CA ASP A 8 17.76 -10.61 -1.75
C ASP A 8 16.51 -10.56 -2.65
N GLU A 9 15.53 -11.45 -2.44
CA GLU A 9 14.24 -11.40 -3.14
C GLU A 9 13.43 -10.13 -2.84
N TYR A 10 13.45 -9.67 -1.59
CA TYR A 10 12.85 -8.40 -1.19
C TYR A 10 13.51 -7.22 -1.91
N LEU A 11 14.84 -7.16 -1.91
CA LEU A 11 15.60 -6.06 -2.53
C LEU A 11 15.41 -6.00 -4.05
N ASP A 12 15.43 -7.16 -4.70
CA ASP A 12 15.19 -7.30 -6.14
C ASP A 12 13.78 -6.84 -6.56
N ALA A 13 12.81 -6.90 -5.65
CA ALA A 13 11.44 -6.47 -5.93
C ALA A 13 11.20 -4.99 -5.58
N VAL A 14 11.66 -4.55 -4.39
CA VAL A 14 11.32 -3.24 -3.85
C VAL A 14 12.12 -2.12 -4.51
N ALA A 15 13.43 -2.26 -4.68
CA ALA A 15 14.27 -1.16 -5.17
C ALA A 15 13.90 -0.73 -6.60
N PRO A 16 13.64 -1.65 -7.56
CA PRO A 16 13.17 -1.27 -8.89
C PRO A 16 11.78 -0.62 -8.87
N ALA A 17 10.84 -1.12 -8.06
CA ALA A 17 9.48 -0.58 -7.98
C ALA A 17 9.49 0.86 -7.45
N TRP A 18 10.27 1.13 -6.40
CA TRP A 18 10.41 2.45 -5.82
C TRP A 18 11.20 3.42 -6.72
N CYS A 19 12.21 2.94 -7.44
CA CYS A 19 12.91 3.75 -8.43
C CYS A 19 12.04 4.10 -9.66
N ALA A 20 10.97 3.34 -9.91
CA ALA A 20 10.04 3.61 -11.00
C ALA A 20 8.99 4.68 -10.64
N MET A 21 8.85 5.04 -9.36
CA MET A 21 7.96 6.11 -8.93
C MET A 21 8.45 7.47 -9.41
N ASP A 22 7.52 8.33 -9.83
CA ASP A 22 7.83 9.70 -10.20
C ASP A 22 7.76 10.60 -8.96
N PHE A 23 8.91 10.91 -8.36
CA PHE A 23 8.97 11.74 -7.15
C PHE A 23 8.44 13.18 -7.36
N LEU A 24 8.22 13.61 -8.61
CA LEU A 24 7.62 14.92 -8.91
C LEU A 24 6.11 14.95 -8.63
N THR A 25 5.43 13.80 -8.55
CA THR A 25 3.98 13.75 -8.23
C THR A 25 3.71 14.13 -6.77
N PHE A 26 4.75 14.16 -5.92
CA PHE A 26 4.66 14.55 -4.52
C PHE A 26 4.68 16.05 -4.26
N ALA A 27 4.83 16.90 -5.29
CA ALA A 27 4.95 18.36 -5.13
C ALA A 27 3.78 19.01 -4.38
N GLU A 28 2.58 18.42 -4.45
CA GLU A 28 1.39 18.88 -3.71
C GLU A 28 1.15 18.14 -2.37
N THR A 29 1.94 17.09 -2.09
CA THR A 29 1.82 16.19 -0.92
C THR A 29 3.12 16.16 -0.09
N ILE A 30 3.25 15.18 0.80
CA ILE A 30 4.43 14.99 1.66
C ILE A 30 5.16 13.74 1.16
N ASP A 31 6.38 13.91 0.65
CA ASP A 31 7.25 12.82 0.20
C ASP A 31 7.85 12.07 1.40
N VAL A 32 7.76 10.74 1.39
CA VAL A 32 8.32 9.87 2.43
C VAL A 32 9.81 10.10 2.65
N PHE A 33 10.62 10.18 1.60
CA PHE A 33 12.06 10.35 1.74
C PHE A 33 12.38 11.71 2.35
N LEU A 34 11.55 12.73 2.12
CA LEU A 34 11.82 14.07 2.63
C LEU A 34 11.26 14.28 4.05
N TYR A 35 10.20 13.56 4.44
CA TYR A 35 9.55 13.76 5.74
C TYR A 35 9.89 12.70 6.79
N ASP A 36 9.91 11.41 6.41
CA ASP A 36 10.16 10.31 7.36
C ASP A 36 11.46 10.46 8.16
N PRO A 37 12.59 10.94 7.60
CA PRO A 37 13.80 11.19 8.38
C PRO A 37 13.60 12.14 9.57
N LEU A 38 12.64 13.06 9.51
CA LEU A 38 12.39 14.03 10.57
C LEU A 38 11.70 13.44 11.80
N ILE A 39 11.01 12.31 11.64
CA ILE A 39 10.22 11.66 12.69
C ILE A 39 10.70 10.23 12.98
N ALA A 40 11.78 9.80 12.32
CA ALA A 40 12.22 8.42 12.26
C ALA A 40 12.47 7.79 13.64
N LEU A 41 13.15 8.51 14.52
CA LEU A 41 13.48 8.02 15.85
C LEU A 41 12.21 7.84 16.68
N GLU A 42 11.41 8.90 16.81
CA GLU A 42 10.18 8.89 17.59
C GLU A 42 9.16 7.89 17.03
N TRP A 43 9.04 7.77 15.71
CA TRP A 43 8.16 6.78 15.08
C TRP A 43 8.61 5.36 15.39
N THR A 44 9.91 5.07 15.25
CA THR A 44 10.38 3.70 15.44
C THR A 44 10.29 3.28 16.90
N GLU A 45 10.71 4.14 17.84
CA GLU A 45 10.74 3.83 19.27
C GLU A 45 9.36 3.87 19.95
N LEU A 46 8.43 4.73 19.50
CA LEU A 46 7.13 4.91 20.17
C LEU A 46 5.96 4.24 19.44
N HIS A 47 6.15 3.85 18.17
CA HIS A 47 5.11 3.18 17.38
C HIS A 47 5.57 1.77 16.97
N THR A 48 6.62 1.66 16.15
CA THR A 48 6.99 0.40 15.50
C THR A 48 7.44 -0.67 16.49
N LEU A 49 8.48 -0.42 17.30
CA LEU A 49 9.00 -1.42 18.23
C LEU A 49 7.99 -1.82 19.32
N PRO A 50 7.25 -0.87 19.94
CA PRO A 50 6.18 -1.22 20.90
C PRO A 50 5.06 -2.05 20.29
N MET A 51 4.67 -1.79 19.03
CA MET A 51 3.71 -2.63 18.32
C MET A 51 4.24 -4.06 18.19
N LEU A 52 5.49 -4.24 17.75
CA LEU A 52 6.11 -5.56 17.63
C LEU A 52 6.19 -6.30 18.97
N ASP A 53 6.58 -5.60 20.04
CA ASP A 53 6.61 -6.15 21.40
C ASP A 53 5.21 -6.61 21.84
N THR A 54 4.19 -5.78 21.60
CA THR A 54 2.82 -6.06 22.03
C THR A 54 2.20 -7.22 21.24
N VAL A 55 2.48 -7.32 19.93
CA VAL A 55 2.10 -8.48 19.11
C VAL A 55 2.69 -9.77 19.69
N ALA A 56 3.99 -9.76 20.04
CA ALA A 56 4.66 -10.92 20.61
C ALA A 56 4.08 -11.30 21.99
N VAL A 57 3.80 -10.32 22.85
CA VAL A 57 3.18 -10.53 24.17
C VAL A 57 1.77 -11.11 24.04
N LYS A 58 0.95 -10.57 23.12
CA LYS A 58 -0.40 -11.08 22.83
C LYS A 58 -0.41 -12.37 22.03
N ARG A 59 0.76 -12.79 21.51
CA ARG A 59 0.94 -14.00 20.71
C ARG A 59 -0.01 -14.07 19.51
N LEU A 60 -0.23 -12.94 18.85
CA LEU A 60 -1.00 -12.95 17.60
C LEU A 60 -0.19 -13.69 16.54
N ASP A 61 -0.82 -14.65 15.87
CA ASP A 61 -0.19 -15.35 14.75
C ASP A 61 -0.11 -14.45 13.51
N SER A 62 0.87 -14.73 12.64
CA SER A 62 1.18 -13.91 11.46
C SER A 62 0.00 -13.81 10.47
N ARG A 63 -0.89 -14.81 10.40
CA ARG A 63 -2.07 -14.75 9.52
C ARG A 63 -3.12 -13.80 10.09
N THR A 64 -3.37 -13.84 11.39
CA THR A 64 -4.23 -12.87 12.07
C THR A 64 -3.69 -11.45 11.90
N VAL A 65 -2.38 -11.25 12.08
CA VAL A 65 -1.75 -9.93 11.84
C VAL A 65 -1.95 -9.48 10.39
N ALA A 66 -1.77 -10.36 9.40
CA ALA A 66 -2.01 -10.01 7.99
C ALA A 66 -3.45 -9.53 7.73
N GLN A 67 -4.45 -10.16 8.35
CA GLN A 67 -5.86 -9.74 8.24
C GLN A 67 -6.10 -8.36 8.87
N LEU A 68 -5.45 -8.08 10.00
CA LEU A 68 -5.52 -6.79 10.66
C LEU A 68 -4.78 -5.70 9.86
N LEU A 69 -3.70 -6.06 9.16
CA LEU A 69 -3.05 -5.21 8.15
C LEU A 69 -3.73 -5.30 6.77
N HIS A 70 -5.06 -5.27 6.78
CA HIS A 70 -5.95 -5.16 5.62
C HIS A 70 -5.98 -6.34 4.64
N ASP A 71 -5.39 -7.49 4.97
CA ASP A 71 -5.34 -8.68 4.11
C ASP A 71 -4.80 -8.38 2.69
N SER A 72 -3.93 -7.36 2.58
CA SER A 72 -3.36 -6.86 1.33
C SER A 72 -1.83 -7.01 1.35
N PRO A 73 -1.24 -7.78 0.41
CA PRO A 73 0.21 -7.89 0.32
C PRO A 73 0.87 -6.55 -0.01
N SER A 74 0.23 -5.72 -0.83
CA SER A 74 0.76 -4.39 -1.17
C SER A 74 0.82 -3.46 0.03
N VAL A 75 -0.22 -3.41 0.87
CA VAL A 75 -0.20 -2.66 2.13
C VAL A 75 0.98 -3.10 2.99
N ILE A 76 1.08 -4.39 3.25
CA ILE A 76 2.09 -4.93 4.18
C ILE A 76 3.51 -4.68 3.65
N ARG A 77 3.76 -4.81 2.34
CA ARG A 77 5.06 -4.48 1.75
C ARG A 77 5.41 -2.99 1.86
N CYS A 78 4.45 -2.09 1.65
CA CYS A 78 4.69 -0.66 1.83
C CYS A 78 4.98 -0.33 3.31
N LEU A 79 4.22 -0.88 4.26
CA LEU A 79 4.46 -0.70 5.70
C LEU A 79 5.83 -1.23 6.12
N MET A 80 6.20 -2.42 5.63
CA MET A 80 7.53 -3.01 5.82
C MET A 80 8.63 -2.09 5.33
N HIS A 81 8.50 -1.58 4.12
CA HIS A 81 9.46 -0.65 3.54
C HIS A 81 9.60 0.63 4.37
N TYR A 82 8.47 1.22 4.74
CA TYR A 82 8.42 2.43 5.55
C TYR A 82 9.09 2.26 6.91
N ASP A 83 8.78 1.19 7.63
CA ASP A 83 9.36 0.98 8.96
C ASP A 83 10.84 0.61 8.91
N ILE A 84 11.30 -0.09 7.86
CA ILE A 84 12.73 -0.33 7.62
C ILE A 84 13.45 1.00 7.34
N LEU A 85 12.90 1.85 6.46
CA LEU A 85 13.47 3.17 6.16
C LEU A 85 13.54 4.04 7.41
N MET A 86 12.47 4.08 8.20
CA MET A 86 12.41 4.82 9.48
C MET A 86 13.49 4.34 10.46
N ALA A 87 13.58 3.04 10.71
CA ALA A 87 14.56 2.50 11.64
C ALA A 87 16.00 2.85 11.22
N LYS A 88 16.26 2.83 9.92
CA LYS A 88 17.55 3.19 9.32
C LYS A 88 17.87 4.67 9.42
N CYS A 89 16.91 5.55 9.14
CA CYS A 89 17.05 6.99 9.38
C CYS A 89 17.30 7.29 10.87
N ALA A 90 16.71 6.51 11.77
CA ALA A 90 16.93 6.59 13.21
C ALA A 90 18.25 5.96 13.70
N ARG A 91 19.00 5.28 12.81
CA ARG A 91 20.28 4.63 13.10
C ARG A 91 20.22 3.63 14.26
N LEU A 92 19.12 2.87 14.38
CA LEU A 92 18.91 1.90 15.47
C LEU A 92 19.74 0.61 15.35
N GLY A 93 20.48 0.45 14.27
CA GLY A 93 21.36 -0.69 14.05
C GLY A 93 20.67 -1.88 13.38
N THR A 94 21.48 -2.70 12.70
CA THR A 94 21.04 -3.91 11.97
C THR A 94 20.12 -4.85 12.75
N ALA A 95 20.30 -5.01 14.07
CA ALA A 95 19.43 -5.88 14.87
C ALA A 95 17.96 -5.41 14.87
N ALA A 96 17.72 -4.09 14.92
CA ALA A 96 16.37 -3.53 14.82
C ALA A 96 15.81 -3.68 13.41
N TYR A 97 16.64 -3.47 12.37
CA TYR A 97 16.20 -3.58 10.97
C TYR A 97 15.78 -5.01 10.63
N LEU A 98 16.57 -6.00 11.06
CA LEU A 98 16.27 -7.41 10.87
C LEU A 98 15.03 -7.85 11.66
N ARG A 99 14.83 -7.32 12.87
CA ARG A 99 13.62 -7.59 13.65
C ARG A 99 12.36 -7.11 12.93
N ILE A 100 12.38 -5.89 12.36
CA ILE A 100 11.27 -5.33 11.59
C ILE A 100 11.05 -6.15 10.31
N PHE A 101 12.13 -6.46 9.59
CA PHE A 101 12.09 -7.27 8.38
C PHE A 101 11.45 -8.65 8.64
N ASP A 102 11.90 -9.37 9.66
CA ASP A 102 11.42 -10.71 10.01
C ASP A 102 9.93 -10.70 10.34
N PHE A 103 9.47 -9.72 11.11
CA PHE A 103 8.05 -9.58 11.43
C PHE A 103 7.20 -9.48 10.16
N TYR A 104 7.53 -8.57 9.25
CA TYR A 104 6.75 -8.38 8.04
C TYR A 104 6.90 -9.52 7.05
N GLN A 105 8.08 -10.13 6.96
CA GLN A 105 8.30 -11.33 6.17
C GLN A 105 7.37 -12.45 6.62
N ASP A 106 7.29 -12.73 7.92
CA ASP A 106 6.45 -13.80 8.46
C ASP A 106 4.96 -13.54 8.20
N VAL A 107 4.53 -12.27 8.33
CA VAL A 107 3.17 -11.82 7.99
C VAL A 107 2.87 -12.03 6.50
N LEU A 108 3.78 -11.61 5.61
CA LEU A 108 3.63 -11.79 4.17
C LEU A 108 3.64 -13.26 3.76
N GLN A 109 4.48 -14.09 4.38
CA GLN A 109 4.53 -15.54 4.13
C GLN A 109 3.25 -16.26 4.60
N ALA A 110 2.64 -15.79 5.69
CA ALA A 110 1.36 -16.32 6.16
C ALA A 110 0.19 -15.94 5.24
N LEU A 111 0.29 -14.80 4.55
CA LEU A 111 -0.70 -14.28 3.62
C LEU A 111 -0.56 -14.86 2.21
N CYS A 112 0.63 -14.73 1.62
CA CYS A 112 0.90 -15.01 0.21
C CYS A 112 1.05 -16.51 -0.03
N LYS A 113 0.47 -17.01 -1.12
CA LYS A 113 0.66 -18.39 -1.59
C LYS A 113 1.91 -18.52 -2.45
N GLU A 114 2.30 -17.45 -3.12
CA GLU A 114 3.53 -17.36 -3.89
C GLU A 114 3.97 -15.89 -4.00
N ASP A 115 5.24 -15.69 -4.35
CA ASP A 115 5.78 -14.37 -4.69
C ASP A 115 5.62 -13.32 -3.58
N VAL A 116 6.07 -13.68 -2.37
CA VAL A 116 5.93 -12.92 -1.11
C VAL A 116 6.21 -11.42 -1.30
N PHE A 117 7.26 -11.06 -2.05
CA PHE A 117 7.68 -9.68 -2.30
C PHE A 117 7.30 -9.11 -3.68
N ALA A 118 6.51 -9.84 -4.49
CA ALA A 118 6.16 -9.50 -5.88
C ALA A 118 7.35 -9.39 -6.87
N LYS A 119 8.44 -10.12 -6.62
CA LYS A 119 9.60 -10.19 -7.53
C LYS A 119 9.23 -10.68 -8.94
N ARG A 120 8.23 -11.57 -9.05
CA ARG A 120 7.71 -12.10 -10.32
C ARG A 120 6.44 -11.39 -10.76
N PHE A 121 6.17 -10.21 -10.19
CA PHE A 121 5.03 -9.36 -10.46
C PHE A 121 3.66 -9.98 -10.15
N ARG A 122 3.53 -10.63 -8.99
CA ARG A 122 2.29 -11.29 -8.58
C ARG A 122 1.88 -10.99 -7.13
N ASN A 123 0.57 -10.85 -6.95
CA ASN A 123 -0.13 -10.75 -5.66
C ASN A 123 -1.10 -11.93 -5.50
N ILE A 124 -0.56 -13.12 -5.21
CA ILE A 124 -1.34 -14.35 -5.07
C ILE A 124 -1.54 -14.69 -3.60
N ILE A 125 -2.75 -14.50 -3.10
CA ILE A 125 -3.13 -14.84 -1.71
C ILE A 125 -4.19 -15.95 -1.64
N HIS A 126 -4.87 -16.21 -2.76
CA HIS A 126 -5.93 -17.20 -2.84
C HIS A 126 -5.43 -18.53 -3.40
N ALA A 127 -5.92 -19.64 -2.84
CA ALA A 127 -5.74 -20.97 -3.38
C ALA A 127 -6.60 -21.18 -4.65
N ALA A 128 -6.23 -22.15 -5.49
CA ALA A 128 -6.95 -22.46 -6.72
C ALA A 128 -8.44 -22.78 -6.50
N GLU A 129 -8.82 -23.43 -5.40
CA GLU A 129 -10.24 -23.71 -5.07
C GLU A 129 -11.02 -22.41 -4.80
N GLN A 130 -10.42 -21.47 -4.07
CA GLN A 130 -11.03 -20.17 -3.81
C GLN A 130 -11.20 -19.38 -5.11
N VAL A 131 -10.17 -19.39 -5.98
CA VAL A 131 -10.24 -18.75 -7.30
C VAL A 131 -11.34 -19.37 -8.17
N ARG A 132 -11.48 -20.71 -8.19
CA ARG A 132 -12.58 -21.38 -8.91
C ARG A 132 -13.95 -20.95 -8.37
N GLY A 133 -14.11 -20.84 -7.06
CA GLY A 133 -15.33 -20.32 -6.43
C GLY A 133 -15.64 -18.88 -6.85
N MET A 134 -14.64 -18.00 -6.86
CA MET A 134 -14.79 -16.60 -7.31
C MET A 134 -15.13 -16.49 -8.79
N VAL A 135 -14.51 -17.32 -9.63
CA VAL A 135 -14.79 -17.44 -11.06
C VAL A 135 -16.24 -17.91 -11.30
N GLY A 136 -16.76 -18.83 -10.49
CA GLY A 136 -18.12 -19.34 -10.61
C GLY A 136 -19.20 -18.27 -10.39
N ARG A 137 -18.84 -17.12 -9.81
CA ARG A 137 -19.73 -15.98 -9.57
C ARG A 137 -19.80 -15.01 -10.76
N LEU A 138 -18.91 -15.17 -11.75
CA LEU A 138 -18.81 -14.25 -12.88
C LEU A 138 -20.05 -14.33 -13.77
N ARG A 139 -20.52 -13.16 -14.20
CA ARG A 139 -21.57 -12.98 -15.19
C ARG A 139 -20.95 -12.62 -16.54
N PRO A 140 -21.60 -12.94 -17.67
CA PRO A 140 -21.14 -12.51 -18.98
C PRO A 140 -20.93 -10.99 -19.05
N SER A 141 -19.92 -10.57 -19.79
CA SER A 141 -19.57 -9.16 -19.93
C SER A 141 -19.78 -8.61 -21.35
N SER A 142 -19.72 -7.29 -21.47
CA SER A 142 -19.73 -6.54 -22.73
C SER A 142 -18.81 -5.31 -22.59
N PRO A 143 -18.43 -4.65 -23.70
CA PRO A 143 -17.66 -3.41 -23.64
C PRO A 143 -18.31 -2.31 -22.80
N THR A 144 -19.64 -2.27 -22.71
CA THR A 144 -20.36 -1.30 -21.86
C THR A 144 -20.11 -1.59 -20.38
N VAL A 145 -20.19 -2.86 -19.98
CA VAL A 145 -19.87 -3.30 -18.61
C VAL A 145 -18.42 -2.99 -18.28
N ALA A 146 -17.49 -3.34 -19.20
CA ALA A 146 -16.06 -3.10 -18.99
C ALA A 146 -15.76 -1.62 -18.71
N ARG A 147 -16.37 -0.72 -19.48
CA ARG A 147 -16.23 0.74 -19.27
C ARG A 147 -16.87 1.22 -17.97
N ALA A 148 -18.00 0.64 -17.55
CA ALA A 148 -18.62 0.98 -16.27
C ALA A 148 -17.72 0.58 -15.08
N LEU A 149 -17.20 -0.66 -15.10
CA LEU A 149 -16.27 -1.16 -14.08
C LEU A 149 -14.94 -0.37 -14.08
N GLY A 150 -14.41 -0.04 -15.26
CA GLY A 150 -13.21 0.77 -15.38
C GLY A 150 -13.39 2.17 -14.78
N ARG A 151 -14.54 2.80 -15.02
CA ARG A 151 -14.86 4.11 -14.42
C ARG A 151 -15.10 4.02 -12.91
N LEU A 152 -15.75 2.96 -12.42
CA LEU A 152 -15.88 2.72 -10.98
C LEU A 152 -14.52 2.55 -10.31
N ALA A 153 -13.64 1.72 -10.89
CA ALA A 153 -12.29 1.53 -10.39
C ALA A 153 -11.54 2.86 -10.34
N ASN A 154 -11.59 3.66 -11.41
CA ASN A 154 -10.95 4.97 -11.46
C ASN A 154 -11.49 5.94 -10.38
N ALA A 155 -12.80 5.93 -10.11
CA ALA A 155 -13.38 6.71 -9.02
C ALA A 155 -12.85 6.26 -7.64
N CYS A 156 -12.68 4.96 -7.43
CA CYS A 156 -12.06 4.43 -6.21
C CYS A 156 -10.59 4.85 -6.07
N TYR A 157 -9.82 4.79 -7.17
CA TYR A 157 -8.43 5.26 -7.23
C TYR A 157 -8.33 6.75 -6.88
N ASN A 158 -9.14 7.60 -7.50
CA ASN A 158 -9.12 9.04 -7.23
C ASN A 158 -9.52 9.35 -5.78
N LEU A 159 -10.53 8.65 -5.25
CA LEU A 159 -10.88 8.79 -3.84
C LEU A 159 -9.73 8.35 -2.94
N SER A 160 -9.04 7.25 -3.26
CA SER A 160 -7.85 6.80 -2.52
C SER A 160 -6.80 7.91 -2.41
N TYR A 161 -6.47 8.55 -3.53
CA TYR A 161 -5.52 9.66 -3.53
C TYR A 161 -5.99 10.84 -2.70
N GLY A 162 -7.27 11.18 -2.77
CA GLY A 162 -7.85 12.22 -1.91
C GLY A 162 -7.72 11.87 -0.42
N LEU A 163 -8.08 10.65 -0.03
CA LEU A 163 -8.13 10.22 1.36
C LEU A 163 -6.74 10.03 1.99
N TYR A 164 -5.80 9.43 1.25
CA TYR A 164 -4.54 8.90 1.79
C TYR A 164 -3.29 9.51 1.17
N SER A 165 -3.44 10.50 0.27
CA SER A 165 -2.38 11.07 -0.55
C SER A 165 -1.71 10.06 -1.49
N ASP A 166 -0.75 10.52 -2.28
CA ASP A 166 0.01 9.70 -3.22
C ASP A 166 0.98 8.72 -2.51
N MET A 167 1.22 8.90 -1.22
CA MET A 167 2.11 8.02 -0.44
C MET A 167 1.44 6.78 0.15
N ASN A 168 0.13 6.82 0.41
CA ASN A 168 -0.56 5.69 1.03
C ASN A 168 -1.77 5.15 0.25
N PRO A 169 -1.77 5.17 -1.10
CA PRO A 169 -2.95 4.76 -1.85
C PRO A 169 -3.19 3.23 -1.80
N GLN A 170 -2.17 2.45 -1.45
CA GLN A 170 -2.29 1.01 -1.18
C GLN A 170 -3.27 0.71 -0.03
N LEU A 171 -3.54 1.66 0.87
CA LEU A 171 -4.54 1.49 1.93
C LEU A 171 -5.96 1.30 1.38
N VAL A 172 -6.22 1.74 0.15
CA VAL A 172 -7.52 1.50 -0.50
C VAL A 172 -7.44 0.37 -1.47
N TYR A 173 -6.46 0.39 -2.38
CA TYR A 173 -6.50 -0.49 -3.52
C TYR A 173 -5.39 -1.53 -3.56
N ASP A 174 -5.75 -2.72 -4.03
CA ASP A 174 -4.81 -3.76 -4.43
C ASP A 174 -5.37 -4.54 -5.64
N ASN A 175 -4.46 -5.08 -6.46
CA ASN A 175 -4.82 -5.99 -7.54
C ASN A 175 -4.30 -7.38 -7.19
N LEU A 176 -5.21 -8.27 -6.82
CA LEU A 176 -4.89 -9.65 -6.50
C LEU A 176 -4.89 -10.48 -7.79
N GLY A 177 -3.77 -11.11 -8.10
CA GLY A 177 -3.48 -11.78 -9.36
C GLY A 177 -2.05 -11.53 -9.81
N PRO A 178 -1.68 -11.91 -11.04
CA PRO A 178 -2.50 -12.57 -12.05
C PRO A 178 -2.84 -14.03 -11.71
N TYR A 179 -4.12 -14.40 -11.68
CA TYR A 179 -4.55 -15.80 -11.59
C TYR A 179 -4.74 -16.37 -13.01
N VAL A 180 -3.70 -16.97 -13.58
CA VAL A 180 -3.76 -17.57 -14.92
C VAL A 180 -4.48 -18.92 -14.86
N ARG A 181 -5.56 -19.05 -15.62
CA ARG A 181 -6.38 -20.26 -15.68
C ARG A 181 -5.82 -21.28 -16.69
N PRO A 182 -6.20 -22.57 -16.58
CA PRO A 182 -5.79 -23.60 -17.56
C PRO A 182 -6.23 -23.31 -19.00
N ASP A 183 -7.32 -22.56 -19.19
CA ASP A 183 -7.81 -22.13 -20.51
C ASP A 183 -7.10 -20.88 -21.06
N GLY A 184 -6.01 -20.44 -20.41
CA GLY A 184 -5.21 -19.29 -20.80
C GLY A 184 -5.82 -17.93 -20.44
N ARG A 185 -7.02 -17.90 -19.82
CA ARG A 185 -7.66 -16.66 -19.38
C ARG A 185 -7.08 -16.17 -18.06
N LEU A 186 -7.04 -14.86 -17.91
CA LEU A 186 -6.58 -14.19 -16.71
C LEU A 186 -7.79 -13.89 -15.80
N PHE A 187 -7.73 -14.28 -14.53
CA PHE A 187 -8.62 -13.74 -13.50
C PHE A 187 -7.85 -12.76 -12.62
N VAL A 188 -8.49 -11.64 -12.29
CA VAL A 188 -7.98 -10.61 -11.37
C VAL A 188 -9.09 -10.22 -10.42
N LEU A 189 -8.76 -10.09 -9.13
CA LEU A 189 -9.64 -9.49 -8.14
C LEU A 189 -9.06 -8.12 -7.76
N LYS A 190 -9.80 -7.06 -8.09
CA LYS A 190 -9.47 -5.69 -7.69
C LYS A 190 -10.21 -5.40 -6.41
N ILE A 191 -9.49 -5.06 -5.34
CA ILE A 191 -10.07 -4.70 -4.05
C ILE A 191 -9.90 -3.20 -3.83
N PHE A 192 -10.94 -2.56 -3.31
CA PHE A 192 -10.99 -1.14 -2.94
C PHE A 192 -11.59 -1.02 -1.54
N HIS A 193 -10.78 -1.15 -0.51
CA HIS A 193 -11.22 -1.15 0.89
C HIS A 193 -10.95 0.20 1.55
N ASN A 194 -11.38 0.37 2.80
CA ASN A 194 -11.17 1.62 3.56
C ASN A 194 -11.64 2.90 2.83
N LEU A 195 -12.75 2.84 2.09
CA LEU A 195 -13.32 4.00 1.38
C LEU A 195 -14.00 4.99 2.34
N LYS A 196 -14.24 4.57 3.59
CA LYS A 196 -14.94 5.33 4.64
C LYS A 196 -14.11 5.52 5.92
N PRO A 197 -12.94 6.18 5.88
CA PRO A 197 -12.16 6.47 7.07
C PRO A 197 -12.75 7.64 7.86
N VAL A 198 -13.91 7.45 8.49
CA VAL A 198 -14.69 8.55 9.12
C VAL A 198 -13.89 9.27 10.23
N GLU A 199 -12.97 8.58 10.90
CA GLU A 199 -12.10 9.19 11.92
C GLU A 199 -10.99 10.08 11.32
N LEU A 200 -10.57 9.86 10.06
CA LEU A 200 -9.68 10.77 9.33
C LEU A 200 -10.47 11.86 8.59
N TRP A 201 -11.61 11.47 8.02
CA TRP A 201 -12.42 12.27 7.10
C TRP A 201 -13.92 12.10 7.41
N PRO A 202 -14.49 12.92 8.30
CA PRO A 202 -15.90 12.84 8.68
C PRO A 202 -16.88 12.87 7.48
N GLU A 203 -16.50 13.56 6.39
CA GLU A 203 -17.27 13.70 5.15
C GLU A 203 -17.55 12.34 4.49
N THR A 204 -16.67 11.36 4.71
CA THR A 204 -16.81 10.00 4.16
C THR A 204 -17.94 9.22 4.82
N ALA A 205 -18.49 9.68 5.96
CA ALA A 205 -19.67 9.08 6.57
C ALA A 205 -20.88 9.03 5.62
N SER A 206 -20.94 9.98 4.67
CA SER A 206 -22.02 10.09 3.67
C SER A 206 -21.89 9.11 2.49
N LEU A 207 -20.75 8.44 2.33
CA LEU A 207 -20.55 7.49 1.26
C LEU A 207 -21.52 6.29 1.42
N PRO A 208 -21.97 5.68 0.32
CA PRO A 208 -22.87 4.53 0.40
C PRO A 208 -22.12 3.25 0.79
N VAL A 209 -20.82 3.14 0.48
CA VAL A 209 -20.05 1.88 0.53
C VAL A 209 -18.68 2.08 1.20
N GLY A 210 -18.25 1.12 2.04
CA GLY A 210 -16.95 1.14 2.72
C GLY A 210 -15.86 0.33 2.03
N ALA A 211 -16.28 -0.69 1.26
CA ALA A 211 -15.42 -1.54 0.46
C ALA A 211 -16.10 -1.90 -0.86
N ILE A 212 -15.33 -2.02 -1.94
CA ILE A 212 -15.75 -2.54 -3.24
C ILE A 212 -14.78 -3.61 -3.70
N ASP A 213 -15.30 -4.75 -4.14
CA ASP A 213 -14.53 -5.82 -4.76
C ASP A 213 -15.01 -6.05 -6.20
N VAL A 214 -14.08 -6.14 -7.13
CA VAL A 214 -14.36 -6.35 -8.56
C VAL A 214 -13.59 -7.57 -9.07
N GLY A 215 -14.29 -8.66 -9.34
CA GLY A 215 -13.73 -9.82 -10.02
C GLY A 215 -13.85 -9.65 -11.53
N VAL A 216 -12.74 -9.79 -12.26
CA VAL A 216 -12.71 -9.72 -13.73
C VAL A 216 -12.01 -10.92 -14.34
N GLN A 217 -12.57 -11.44 -15.43
CA GLN A 217 -11.92 -12.45 -16.28
C GLN A 217 -11.65 -11.88 -17.66
N LEU A 218 -10.38 -11.86 -18.04
CA LEU A 218 -9.85 -11.27 -19.25
C LEU A 218 -9.28 -12.34 -20.18
N GLU A 219 -9.44 -12.13 -21.49
CA GLU A 219 -8.89 -12.95 -22.56
C GLU A 219 -8.00 -12.08 -23.46
N GLY A 220 -6.81 -12.56 -23.80
CA GLY A 220 -5.83 -11.79 -24.58
C GLY A 220 -5.22 -10.60 -23.83
N VAL A 221 -5.23 -10.63 -22.49
CA VAL A 221 -4.65 -9.60 -21.62
C VAL A 221 -3.72 -10.23 -20.61
N THR A 222 -2.56 -9.61 -20.38
CA THR A 222 -1.64 -9.97 -19.28
C THR A 222 -1.61 -8.87 -18.22
N LEU A 223 -1.28 -9.24 -16.99
CA LEU A 223 -1.14 -8.33 -15.85
C LEU A 223 0.18 -8.62 -15.13
N LYS A 224 0.88 -7.55 -14.74
CA LYS A 224 1.99 -7.55 -13.78
C LYS A 224 1.62 -6.65 -12.60
N VAL A 225 1.82 -7.10 -11.37
CA VAL A 225 1.63 -6.30 -10.15
C VAL A 225 2.93 -6.23 -9.38
N ASP A 226 3.50 -5.04 -9.19
CA ASP A 226 4.79 -4.90 -8.50
C ASP A 226 4.68 -4.79 -6.96
N ALA A 227 5.82 -4.58 -6.31
CA ALA A 227 5.90 -4.49 -4.85
C ALA A 227 5.22 -3.24 -4.26
N ALA A 228 4.93 -2.22 -5.08
CA ALA A 228 4.38 -0.93 -4.71
C ALA A 228 2.94 -0.74 -5.23
N THR A 229 2.19 -1.84 -5.42
CA THR A 229 0.79 -1.89 -5.89
C THR A 229 0.55 -1.47 -7.35
N HIS A 230 1.58 -1.16 -8.13
CA HIS A 230 1.39 -0.78 -9.53
C HIS A 230 0.93 -1.97 -10.36
N ALA A 231 -0.18 -1.80 -11.08
CA ALA A 231 -0.76 -2.81 -11.96
C ALA A 231 -0.58 -2.43 -13.43
N ILE A 232 0.25 -3.19 -14.15
CA ILE A 232 0.54 -2.97 -15.58
C ILE A 232 -0.21 -4.02 -16.40
N TYR A 233 -1.17 -3.56 -17.20
CA TYR A 233 -1.93 -4.39 -18.12
C TYR A 233 -1.41 -4.24 -19.55
N GLU A 234 -1.26 -5.35 -20.26
CA GLU A 234 -0.94 -5.36 -21.70
C GLU A 234 -2.08 -6.09 -22.44
N GLY A 235 -2.62 -5.48 -23.51
CA GLY A 235 -3.78 -5.97 -24.26
C GLY A 235 -5.06 -5.14 -24.06
N ASP A 236 -6.11 -5.46 -24.81
CA ASP A 236 -7.38 -4.72 -24.79
C ASP A 236 -8.28 -5.20 -23.64
N GLN A 237 -8.25 -4.48 -22.52
CA GLN A 237 -9.07 -4.80 -21.34
C GLN A 237 -10.58 -4.66 -21.59
N VAL A 238 -11.00 -3.78 -22.50
CA VAL A 238 -12.42 -3.50 -22.75
C VAL A 238 -13.04 -4.62 -23.60
N ASN A 239 -12.39 -4.94 -24.71
CA ASN A 239 -12.85 -5.99 -25.61
C ASN A 239 -12.39 -7.39 -25.16
N GLY A 240 -11.43 -7.48 -24.25
CA GLY A 240 -10.95 -8.73 -23.65
C GLY A 240 -11.75 -9.20 -22.44
N LEU A 241 -12.62 -8.37 -21.84
CA LEU A 241 -13.43 -8.76 -20.68
C LEU A 241 -14.50 -9.79 -21.07
N ARG A 242 -14.46 -10.97 -20.43
CA ARG A 242 -15.39 -12.08 -20.68
C ARG A 242 -16.36 -12.31 -19.54
N GLY A 243 -15.90 -12.13 -18.30
CA GLY A 243 -16.69 -12.34 -17.11
C GLY A 243 -16.41 -11.27 -16.07
N TRP A 244 -17.43 -10.93 -15.27
CA TRP A 244 -17.28 -9.97 -14.19
C TRP A 244 -18.23 -10.24 -13.03
N TRP A 245 -17.87 -9.76 -11.85
CA TRP A 245 -18.80 -9.51 -10.75
C TRP A 245 -18.31 -8.29 -9.96
N CYS A 246 -19.22 -7.62 -9.28
CA CYS A 246 -18.91 -6.48 -8.41
C CYS A 246 -19.68 -6.65 -7.10
N GLU A 247 -19.01 -6.40 -5.98
CA GLU A 247 -19.65 -6.30 -4.66
C GLU A 247 -19.29 -4.99 -4.01
N ALA A 248 -20.21 -4.51 -3.18
CA ALA A 248 -19.98 -3.44 -2.24
C ALA A 248 -20.37 -3.93 -0.83
N ASP A 249 -19.46 -3.78 0.12
CA ASP A 249 -19.62 -4.25 1.51
C ASP A 249 -20.11 -5.72 1.59
N GLY A 250 -19.55 -6.59 0.73
CA GLY A 250 -19.87 -8.02 0.64
C GLY A 250 -21.22 -8.34 -0.02
N LYS A 251 -21.93 -7.36 -0.59
CA LYS A 251 -23.21 -7.55 -1.29
C LYS A 251 -23.06 -7.27 -2.78
N ALA A 252 -23.72 -8.07 -3.62
CA ALA A 252 -23.70 -7.87 -5.07
C ALA A 252 -24.14 -6.45 -5.45
N LEU A 253 -23.29 -5.74 -6.20
CA LEU A 253 -23.57 -4.43 -6.75
C LEU A 253 -23.97 -4.59 -8.23
N PRO A 254 -25.27 -4.44 -8.57
CA PRO A 254 -25.72 -4.63 -9.94
C PRO A 254 -25.31 -3.45 -10.83
N LEU A 255 -25.26 -3.68 -12.14
CA LEU A 255 -24.69 -2.72 -13.11
C LEU A 255 -25.38 -1.35 -13.07
N GLU A 256 -26.69 -1.34 -12.90
CA GLU A 256 -27.52 -0.14 -12.80
C GLU A 256 -27.18 0.73 -11.58
N ALA A 257 -26.66 0.14 -10.50
CA ALA A 257 -26.27 0.86 -9.29
C ALA A 257 -24.81 1.33 -9.31
N ILE A 258 -24.00 0.85 -10.26
CA ILE A 258 -22.57 1.19 -10.35
C ILE A 258 -22.38 2.69 -10.61
N ASP A 259 -23.20 3.30 -11.46
CA ASP A 259 -23.02 4.71 -11.80
C ASP A 259 -23.34 5.63 -10.62
N ASP A 260 -24.39 5.33 -9.85
CA ASP A 260 -24.74 6.08 -8.64
C ASP A 260 -23.63 6.01 -7.58
N VAL A 261 -23.05 4.83 -7.36
CA VAL A 261 -21.92 4.66 -6.44
C VAL A 261 -20.70 5.42 -6.94
N ARG A 262 -20.37 5.29 -8.24
CA ARG A 262 -19.27 6.02 -8.88
C ARG A 262 -19.39 7.53 -8.68
N GLN A 263 -20.54 8.11 -8.98
CA GLN A 263 -20.76 9.56 -8.86
C GLN A 263 -20.57 10.05 -7.42
N ARG A 264 -21.01 9.27 -6.43
CA ARG A 264 -20.81 9.61 -5.00
C ARG A 264 -19.34 9.54 -4.60
N LEU A 265 -18.60 8.52 -5.05
CA LEU A 265 -17.16 8.42 -4.82
C LEU A 265 -16.40 9.61 -5.43
N GLU A 266 -16.72 9.98 -6.67
CA GLU A 266 -16.13 11.13 -7.36
C GLU A 266 -16.42 12.45 -6.62
N ALA A 267 -17.68 12.68 -6.22
CA ALA A 267 -18.06 13.87 -5.47
C ALA A 267 -17.31 13.96 -4.13
N THR A 268 -17.17 12.85 -3.40
CA THR A 268 -16.39 12.82 -2.15
C THR A 268 -14.90 13.04 -2.40
N ALA A 269 -14.32 12.47 -3.47
CA ALA A 269 -12.92 12.69 -3.82
C ALA A 269 -12.63 14.17 -4.05
N VAL A 270 -13.52 14.87 -4.78
CA VAL A 270 -13.43 16.33 -4.99
C VAL A 270 -13.54 17.09 -3.67
N ALA A 271 -14.52 16.73 -2.82
CA ALA A 271 -14.71 17.39 -1.53
C ALA A 271 -13.47 17.28 -0.62
N VAL A 272 -12.89 16.08 -0.52
CA VAL A 272 -11.67 15.82 0.26
C VAL A 272 -10.48 16.60 -0.32
N TYR A 273 -10.31 16.57 -1.64
CA TYR A 273 -9.22 17.31 -2.30
C TYR A 273 -9.30 18.82 -2.03
N GLU A 274 -10.49 19.42 -2.10
CA GLU A 274 -10.67 20.83 -1.80
C GLU A 274 -10.36 21.16 -0.33
N GLN A 275 -10.58 20.24 0.61
CA GLN A 275 -10.13 20.41 2.00
C GLN A 275 -8.61 20.36 2.14
N VAL A 276 -7.96 19.39 1.50
CA VAL A 276 -6.49 19.26 1.52
C VAL A 276 -5.81 20.52 0.96
N LYS A 277 -6.39 21.16 -0.05
CA LYS A 277 -5.89 22.42 -0.60
C LYS A 277 -5.91 23.58 0.39
N GLN A 278 -6.81 23.55 1.37
CA GLN A 278 -6.85 24.56 2.44
C GLN A 278 -5.81 24.29 3.54
N PHE A 279 -5.19 23.10 3.57
CA PHE A 279 -4.17 22.80 4.56
C PHE A 279 -2.90 23.60 4.28
N ASN A 280 -2.44 24.29 5.31
CA ASN A 280 -1.08 24.82 5.31
C ASN A 280 -0.07 23.65 5.39
N PHE A 281 1.20 23.98 5.17
CA PHE A 281 2.26 22.98 5.10
C PHE A 281 2.41 22.15 6.39
N GLU A 282 2.31 22.77 7.56
CA GLU A 282 2.37 22.05 8.85
C GLU A 282 1.20 21.08 9.01
N LYS A 283 -0.01 21.47 8.59
CA LYS A 283 -1.16 20.58 8.66
C LYS A 283 -1.03 19.41 7.70
N LYS A 284 -0.44 19.59 6.51
CA LYS A 284 -0.13 18.49 5.59
C LYS A 284 0.85 17.48 6.20
N LYS A 285 1.91 17.96 6.87
CA LYS A 285 2.86 17.11 7.61
C LYS A 285 2.17 16.30 8.72
N GLU A 286 1.37 16.97 9.55
CA GLU A 286 0.60 16.31 10.60
C GLU A 286 -0.35 15.25 10.00
N PHE A 287 -1.09 15.61 8.96
CA PHE A 287 -2.08 14.73 8.35
C PHE A 287 -1.44 13.50 7.70
N TYR A 288 -0.26 13.65 7.09
CA TYR A 288 0.54 12.52 6.59
C TYR A 288 0.84 11.48 7.71
N CYS A 289 1.21 11.92 8.92
CA CYS A 289 1.42 11.00 10.04
C CYS A 289 0.15 10.24 10.40
N PHE A 290 -1.01 10.91 10.42
CA PHE A 290 -2.29 10.25 10.68
C PHE A 290 -2.64 9.22 9.60
N GLN A 291 -2.40 9.54 8.31
CA GLN A 291 -2.59 8.60 7.21
C GLN A 291 -1.66 7.38 7.32
N LYS A 292 -0.39 7.59 7.68
CA LYS A 292 0.58 6.51 7.89
C LYS A 292 0.15 5.60 9.05
N ALA A 293 -0.26 6.17 10.17
CA ALA A 293 -0.70 5.42 11.35
C ALA A 293 -2.02 4.67 11.11
N TRP A 294 -2.87 5.19 10.23
CA TRP A 294 -4.14 4.54 9.86
C TRP A 294 -3.95 3.13 9.29
N GLY A 295 -2.85 2.86 8.58
CA GLY A 295 -2.54 1.53 8.07
C GLY A 295 -2.40 0.44 9.14
N TYR A 296 -2.21 0.85 10.40
CA TYR A 296 -2.09 -0.05 11.55
C TYR A 296 -3.34 -0.08 12.42
N LYS A 297 -4.35 0.76 12.14
CA LYS A 297 -5.46 1.01 13.05
C LYS A 297 -6.12 -0.27 13.55
N LYS A 298 -6.51 -1.17 12.64
CA LYS A 298 -7.19 -2.43 13.00
C LYS A 298 -6.32 -3.31 13.91
N LEU A 299 -5.01 -3.33 13.67
CA LEU A 299 -4.06 -4.04 14.53
C LEU A 299 -4.01 -3.37 15.91
N TYR A 300 -3.87 -2.05 15.96
CA TYR A 300 -3.80 -1.28 17.19
C TYR A 300 -5.07 -1.42 18.05
N ASP A 301 -6.24 -1.43 17.43
CA ASP A 301 -7.52 -1.70 18.10
C ASP A 301 -7.49 -3.07 18.82
N VAL A 302 -6.89 -4.10 18.22
CA VAL A 302 -6.75 -5.45 18.84
C VAL A 302 -5.61 -5.50 19.87
N LEU A 303 -4.57 -4.69 19.68
CA LEU A 303 -3.45 -4.57 20.63
C LEU A 303 -3.80 -3.73 21.86
N ASP A 304 -4.98 -3.09 21.90
CA ASP A 304 -5.37 -2.09 22.91
C ASP A 304 -4.39 -0.90 22.97
N LEU A 305 -3.87 -0.48 21.80
CA LEU A 305 -2.99 0.67 21.63
C LEU A 305 -3.73 1.83 20.96
N ASP A 306 -3.34 3.07 21.25
CA ASP A 306 -3.85 4.23 20.49
C ASP A 306 -3.20 4.27 19.11
N TRP A 307 -4.02 4.15 18.06
CA TRP A 307 -3.56 4.14 16.67
C TRP A 307 -3.01 5.49 16.21
N ARG A 308 -3.29 6.58 16.92
CA ARG A 308 -2.89 7.91 16.50
C ARG A 308 -1.38 8.09 16.63
N PRO A 309 -0.76 8.96 15.81
CA PRO A 309 0.65 9.30 15.97
C PRO A 309 0.93 9.81 17.39
N PRO A 310 1.94 9.26 18.10
CA PRO A 310 2.32 9.77 19.42
C PRO A 310 2.64 11.28 19.37
N PRO A 311 2.32 12.07 20.41
CA PRO A 311 2.57 13.51 20.39
C PRO A 311 4.02 13.90 20.12
N ALA A 312 4.98 13.08 20.55
CA ALA A 312 6.40 13.27 20.30
C ALA A 312 6.77 13.16 18.80
N VAL A 313 6.12 12.25 18.05
CA VAL A 313 6.28 12.14 16.58
C VAL A 313 5.87 13.45 15.90
N LEU A 314 4.72 14.00 16.28
CA LEU A 314 4.24 15.26 15.72
C LEU A 314 5.12 16.46 16.11
N ALA A 315 5.69 16.44 17.32
CA ALA A 315 6.62 17.47 17.78
C ALA A 315 7.96 17.41 17.04
N ALA A 316 8.45 16.22 16.68
CA ALA A 316 9.74 16.01 16.05
C ALA A 316 9.90 16.74 14.70
N ALA A 317 8.83 16.84 13.90
CA ALA A 317 8.86 17.54 12.61
C ALA A 317 8.26 18.96 12.62
N ARG A 318 7.71 19.42 13.74
CA ARG A 318 7.01 20.72 13.82
C ARG A 318 7.97 21.88 13.54
N GLY A 319 7.60 22.75 12.61
CA GLY A 319 8.40 23.92 12.24
C GLY A 319 9.74 23.62 11.54
N LYS A 320 10.07 22.35 11.31
CA LYS A 320 11.23 21.95 10.51
C LYS A 320 10.88 21.96 9.02
N SER A 321 11.83 22.38 8.19
CA SER A 321 11.80 22.12 6.75
C SER A 321 11.94 20.63 6.47
N LEU A 322 11.49 20.19 5.29
CA LEU A 322 11.72 18.83 4.84
C LEU A 322 13.22 18.53 4.71
N PHE A 323 13.57 17.27 4.93
CA PHE A 323 14.90 16.75 4.70
C PHE A 323 15.21 16.77 3.20
N THR A 324 16.34 17.34 2.80
CA THR A 324 16.75 17.47 1.38
C THR A 324 18.10 16.83 1.08
N ASN A 325 18.70 16.20 2.09
CA ASN A 325 20.06 15.67 2.01
C ASN A 325 20.13 14.28 1.39
N TRP A 326 19.07 13.72 0.81
CA TRP A 326 19.22 12.49 0.02
C TRP A 326 20.05 12.73 -1.23
N ASN A 327 20.97 11.81 -1.50
CA ASN A 327 21.81 11.78 -2.68
C ASN A 327 21.39 10.64 -3.63
N ILE A 328 20.11 10.64 -4.04
CA ILE A 328 19.60 9.65 -5.00
C ILE A 328 20.12 10.03 -6.41
N PRO A 329 20.88 9.15 -7.08
CA PRO A 329 21.38 9.40 -8.44
C PRO A 329 20.25 9.63 -9.45
N GLU A 330 20.49 10.50 -10.44
CA GLU A 330 19.56 10.67 -11.58
C GLU A 330 19.55 9.45 -12.50
N ASP A 331 20.68 8.73 -12.61
CA ASP A 331 20.75 7.48 -13.37
C ASP A 331 19.97 6.37 -12.64
N LYS A 332 18.95 5.82 -13.31
CA LYS A 332 18.05 4.81 -12.72
C LYS A 332 18.79 3.57 -12.21
N LYS A 333 19.85 3.13 -12.90
CA LYS A 333 20.58 1.91 -12.49
C LYS A 333 21.39 2.17 -11.22
N GLN A 334 22.03 3.33 -11.13
CA GLN A 334 22.72 3.77 -9.93
C GLN A 334 21.74 4.02 -8.78
N ALA A 335 20.58 4.62 -9.06
CA ALA A 335 19.51 4.82 -8.08
C ALA A 335 19.03 3.49 -7.50
N VAL A 336 18.68 2.50 -8.33
CA VAL A 336 18.31 1.15 -7.85
C VAL A 336 19.43 0.54 -6.99
N THR A 337 20.69 0.69 -7.41
CA THR A 337 21.82 0.14 -6.65
C THR A 337 21.93 0.77 -5.25
N LEU A 338 21.82 2.10 -5.17
CA LEU A 338 21.82 2.82 -3.89
C LEU A 338 20.61 2.42 -3.04
N LEU A 339 19.42 2.38 -3.63
CA LEU A 339 18.19 1.99 -2.94
C LEU A 339 18.26 0.56 -2.40
N CYS A 340 18.87 -0.39 -3.11
CA CYS A 340 19.14 -1.72 -2.56
C CYS A 340 19.98 -1.65 -1.28
N GLN A 341 21.01 -0.81 -1.23
CA GLN A 341 21.84 -0.65 -0.03
C GLN A 341 21.07 0.05 1.10
N VAL A 342 20.29 1.08 0.77
CA VAL A 342 19.44 1.77 1.74
C VAL A 342 18.43 0.80 2.33
N PHE A 343 17.78 -0.05 1.53
CA PHE A 343 16.73 -0.95 2.02
C PHE A 343 17.25 -2.28 2.59
N ASP A 344 18.53 -2.64 2.41
CA ASP A 344 19.07 -3.91 2.93
C ASP A 344 19.07 -3.92 4.48
N PRO A 345 18.20 -4.71 5.14
CA PRO A 345 18.13 -4.74 6.61
C PRO A 345 19.40 -5.30 7.25
N ARG A 346 20.27 -5.97 6.49
CA ARG A 346 21.54 -6.55 6.98
C ARG A 346 22.64 -5.50 7.12
N ARG A 347 22.41 -4.26 6.65
CA ARG A 347 23.45 -3.22 6.53
C ARG A 347 22.97 -1.90 7.10
N GLU A 348 23.91 -1.08 7.53
CA GLU A 348 23.66 0.34 7.80
C GLU A 348 23.43 1.11 6.49
N VAL A 349 22.82 2.29 6.61
CA VAL A 349 22.67 3.18 5.45
C VAL A 349 24.07 3.63 5.01
N PRO A 350 24.42 3.49 3.73
CA PRO A 350 25.70 3.97 3.23
C PRO A 350 25.83 5.50 3.39
N ALA A 351 27.02 5.99 3.72
CA ALA A 351 27.27 7.43 3.88
C ALA A 351 26.99 8.19 2.57
N GLU A 352 27.26 7.56 1.42
CA GLU A 352 27.01 8.10 0.08
C GLU A 352 25.52 8.30 -0.24
N ALA A 353 24.59 7.77 0.57
CA ALA A 353 23.16 8.06 0.44
C ALA A 353 22.81 9.50 0.85
N PHE A 354 23.71 10.20 1.54
CA PHE A 354 23.50 11.56 2.01
C PHE A 354 24.41 12.57 1.30
N LYS A 355 23.91 13.78 1.08
CA LYS A 355 24.64 14.93 0.55
C LYS A 355 25.47 15.53 1.69
N GLY A 356 26.79 15.27 1.68
CA GLY A 356 27.76 15.84 2.64
C GLY A 356 27.97 15.01 3.90
N GLU A 357 28.96 15.39 4.72
CA GLU A 357 29.20 14.78 6.03
C GLU A 357 27.98 15.04 6.92
N THR A 358 27.34 13.97 7.39
CA THR A 358 26.22 14.05 8.32
C THR A 358 26.75 14.35 9.71
N ASP A 359 26.54 15.56 10.23
CA ASP A 359 26.64 15.86 11.65
C ASP A 359 25.51 15.20 12.45
#